data_AF-A0A2U2Z2S8-F1
#
_entry.id   AF-A0A2U2Z2S8-F1
#
_cell.length_a   1.000
_cell.length_b   1.000
_cell.length_c   1.000
_cell.angle_alpha   90.00
_cell.angle_beta   90.00
_cell.angle_gamma   90.00
#
_symmetry.space_group_name_H-M   'P 1'
#
loop_
_entity.id
_entity.type
_entity.pdbx_description
1 polymer ?
#
loop_
_entity_poly.entity_id
_entity_poly.type
_entity_poly.pdbx_seq_one_letter_code
_entity_poly.pdbx_strand_id
1 'polypeptide(L)'
;MRCVIARFPFDLTKSGVLESMKGVKPEEVSGASVIVGRRTYPVKQVGQVVTRQDRRDFSAGEVLRAMTQLGFTCRDLSQAAAPTRTLSAFQEASAMLGAPAAV
;
A
#
# COMPACT_ATOMS: atom_id res chain seq x y z
N MET A 1 -7.30 -12.16 -1.56
CA MET A 1 -7.45 -10.80 -2.12
C MET A 1 -6.37 -10.62 -3.17
N ARG A 2 -6.76 -10.31 -4.40
CA ARG A 2 -5.80 -10.06 -5.47
C ARG A 2 -5.38 -8.58 -5.46
N CYS A 3 -4.08 -8.31 -5.43
CA CYS A 3 -3.52 -6.97 -5.48
C CYS A 3 -2.31 -6.93 -6.41
N VAL A 4 -1.86 -5.73 -6.78
CA VAL A 4 -0.67 -5.54 -7.61
C VAL A 4 0.39 -4.82 -6.78
N ILE A 5 1.59 -5.39 -6.70
CA ILE A 5 2.76 -4.83 -6.00
C ILE A 5 3.97 -4.94 -6.94
N ALA A 6 4.71 -3.86 -7.10
CA ALA A 6 5.81 -3.76 -8.06
C ALA A 6 5.40 -4.13 -9.49
N ARG A 7 4.16 -3.78 -9.88
CA ARG A 7 3.56 -4.12 -11.19
C ARG A 7 3.26 -5.61 -11.41
N PHE A 8 3.42 -6.47 -10.39
CA PHE A 8 3.07 -7.89 -10.46
C PHE A 8 1.82 -8.21 -9.65
N PRO A 9 0.93 -9.09 -10.15
CA PRO A 9 -0.25 -9.52 -9.40
C PRO A 9 0.12 -10.53 -8.31
N PHE A 10 -0.47 -10.38 -7.13
CA PHE A 10 -0.35 -11.27 -5.98
C PHE A 10 -1.71 -11.61 -5.40
N ASP A 11 -1.89 -12.85 -4.99
CA ASP A 11 -3.03 -13.31 -4.20
C ASP A 11 -2.63 -13.42 -2.73
N LEU A 12 -2.95 -12.39 -1.96
CA LEU A 12 -2.63 -12.31 -0.54
C LEU A 12 -3.85 -12.64 0.32
N THR A 13 -3.60 -13.26 1.47
CA THR A 13 -4.58 -13.52 2.51
C THR A 13 -4.05 -13.04 3.85
N LYS A 14 -4.94 -12.65 4.77
CA LYS A 14 -4.55 -12.19 6.11
C LYS A 14 -3.75 -13.26 6.87
N SER A 15 -4.18 -14.53 6.78
CA SER A 15 -3.46 -15.67 7.35
C SER A 15 -2.10 -15.87 6.70
N GLY A 16 -2.01 -15.80 5.36
CA GLY A 16 -0.73 -15.95 4.65
C GLY A 16 0.32 -14.91 5.05
N VAL A 17 -0.12 -13.66 5.28
CA VAL A 17 0.76 -12.61 5.81
C VAL A 17 1.22 -12.93 7.23
N LEU A 18 0.31 -13.36 8.13
CA LEU A 18 0.66 -13.74 9.50
C LEU A 18 1.67 -14.89 9.55
N GLU A 19 1.47 -15.92 8.73
CA GLU A 19 2.38 -17.07 8.63
C GLU A 19 3.75 -16.64 8.10
N SER A 20 3.79 -15.85 7.03
CA SER A 20 5.06 -15.39 6.42
C SER A 20 5.89 -14.52 7.36
N MET A 21 5.23 -13.78 8.27
CA MET A 21 5.89 -12.91 9.23
C MET A 21 6.32 -13.63 10.52
N LYS A 22 6.02 -14.93 10.68
CA LYS A 22 6.50 -15.69 11.85
C LYS A 22 8.02 -15.76 11.86
N GLY A 23 8.62 -15.52 13.03
CA GLY A 23 10.07 -15.53 13.20
C GLY A 23 10.80 -14.32 12.62
N VAL A 24 10.11 -13.42 11.92
CA VAL A 24 10.71 -12.20 11.39
C VAL A 24 10.91 -11.19 12.53
N LYS A 25 12.16 -10.71 12.68
CA LYS A 25 12.48 -9.65 13.65
C LYS A 25 12.05 -8.29 13.07
N PRO A 26 11.24 -7.49 13.79
CA PRO A 26 10.94 -6.13 13.36
C PRO A 26 12.21 -5.29 13.22
N GLU A 27 12.31 -4.58 12.10
CA GLU A 27 13.28 -3.50 11.94
C GLU A 27 12.80 -2.21 12.62
N GLU A 28 13.71 -1.24 12.77
CA GLU A 28 13.37 0.07 13.31
C GLU A 28 12.32 0.76 12.44
N VAL A 29 11.27 1.26 13.10
CA VAL A 29 10.16 1.92 12.42
C VAL A 29 10.44 3.41 12.30
N SER A 30 10.86 3.84 11.11
CA SER A 30 11.14 5.25 10.79
C SER A 30 10.02 5.94 9.99
N GLY A 31 8.95 5.22 9.62
CA GLY A 31 7.91 5.75 8.75
C GLY A 31 6.65 4.88 8.71
N ALA A 32 6.11 4.66 7.50
CA ALA A 32 4.94 3.83 7.29
C ALA A 32 5.12 2.44 7.93
N SER A 33 4.19 2.07 8.79
CA SER A 33 4.23 0.85 9.59
C SER A 33 2.90 0.10 9.60
N VAL A 34 2.97 -1.20 9.89
CA VAL A 34 1.82 -2.09 9.98
C VAL A 34 1.98 -2.99 11.19
N ILE A 35 0.88 -3.20 11.91
CA ILE A 35 0.82 -4.13 13.03
C ILE A 35 0.50 -5.51 12.48
N VAL A 36 1.42 -6.46 12.63
CA VAL A 36 1.23 -7.86 12.25
C VAL A 36 1.33 -8.73 13.50
N GLY A 37 0.23 -9.37 13.87
CA GLY A 37 0.11 -10.06 15.15
C GLY A 37 0.17 -9.06 16.31
N ARG A 38 1.24 -9.13 17.12
CA ARG A 38 1.48 -8.24 18.27
C ARG A 38 2.68 -7.30 18.08
N ARG A 39 3.23 -7.23 16.87
CA ARG A 39 4.46 -6.47 16.57
C ARG A 39 4.21 -5.48 15.46
N THR A 40 4.87 -4.34 15.55
CA THR A 40 4.84 -3.29 14.52
C THR A 40 6.05 -3.46 13.60
N TYR A 41 5.80 -3.48 12.30
CA TYR A 41 6.84 -3.63 11.28
C TYR A 41 6.80 -2.45 10.32
N PRO A 42 7.95 -2.03 9.77
CA PRO A 42 7.99 -1.17 8.59
C PRO A 42 7.22 -1.82 7.43
N VAL A 43 6.40 -1.04 6.75
CA VAL A 43 5.57 -1.55 5.64
C VAL A 43 6.42 -2.16 4.53
N LYS A 44 7.59 -1.55 4.24
CA LYS A 44 8.51 -2.09 3.23
C LYS A 44 9.16 -3.42 3.62
N GLN A 45 9.36 -3.65 4.92
CA GLN A 45 9.83 -4.95 5.41
C GLN A 45 8.77 -6.03 5.17
N VAL A 46 7.51 -5.76 5.54
CA VAL A 46 6.41 -6.72 5.32
C VAL A 46 6.25 -7.01 3.83
N GLY A 47 6.25 -5.96 2.99
CA GLY A 47 6.17 -6.10 1.54
C GLY A 47 7.22 -7.04 0.98
N GLN A 48 8.49 -6.86 1.38
CA GLN A 48 9.59 -7.71 0.94
C GLN A 48 9.38 -9.17 1.36
N VAL A 49 8.98 -9.42 2.61
CA VAL A 49 8.80 -10.79 3.12
C VAL A 49 7.66 -11.51 2.39
N VAL A 50 6.51 -10.84 2.21
CA VAL A 50 5.31 -11.49 1.65
C VAL A 50 5.37 -11.65 0.13
N THR A 51 6.01 -10.70 -0.58
CA THR A 51 6.12 -10.74 -2.05
C THR A 51 7.42 -11.38 -2.53
N ARG A 52 8.44 -11.44 -1.67
CA ARG A 52 9.83 -11.80 -2.00
C ARG A 52 10.50 -10.87 -3.02
N GLN A 53 9.94 -9.67 -3.26
CA GLN A 53 10.50 -8.66 -4.14
C GLN A 53 11.51 -7.76 -3.42
N ASP A 54 12.39 -7.09 -4.18
CA ASP A 54 13.30 -6.12 -3.59
C ASP A 54 12.52 -4.87 -3.14
N ARG A 55 12.98 -4.25 -2.05
CA ARG A 55 12.34 -3.03 -1.52
C ARG A 55 12.37 -1.88 -2.52
N ARG A 56 13.24 -1.90 -3.53
CA ARG A 56 13.34 -0.85 -4.56
C ARG A 56 12.24 -0.98 -5.62
N ASP A 57 11.65 -2.17 -5.76
CA ASP A 57 10.68 -2.44 -6.83
C ASP A 57 9.26 -1.96 -6.49
N PHE A 58 8.97 -1.73 -5.21
CA PHE A 58 7.67 -1.25 -4.74
C PHE A 58 7.75 -0.08 -3.75
N SER A 59 6.68 0.68 -3.74
CA SER A 59 6.44 1.79 -2.81
C SER A 59 5.83 1.30 -1.49
N ALA A 60 6.04 2.07 -0.41
CA ALA A 60 5.35 1.80 0.85
C ALA A 60 3.82 1.92 0.69
N GLY A 61 3.35 2.82 -0.18
CA GLY A 61 1.92 3.02 -0.43
C GLY A 61 1.21 1.81 -1.06
N GLU A 62 1.86 1.09 -1.99
CA GLU A 62 1.32 -0.15 -2.56
C GLU A 62 1.04 -1.18 -1.46
N VAL A 63 2.03 -1.43 -0.61
CA VAL A 63 1.94 -2.43 0.45
C VAL A 63 0.98 -1.95 1.56
N LEU A 64 0.98 -0.66 1.91
CA LEU A 64 0.06 -0.07 2.90
C LEU A 64 -1.40 -0.27 2.49
N ARG A 65 -1.72 -0.03 1.20
CA ARG A 65 -3.06 -0.27 0.66
C ARG A 65 -3.42 -1.74 0.73
N ALA A 66 -2.51 -2.64 0.34
CA ALA A 66 -2.74 -4.06 0.40
C ALA A 66 -3.01 -4.54 1.84
N MET A 67 -2.21 -4.11 2.81
CA MET A 67 -2.36 -4.48 4.22
C MET A 67 -3.65 -3.91 4.83
N THR A 68 -4.00 -2.67 4.51
CA THR A 68 -5.28 -2.05 4.93
C THR A 68 -6.48 -2.85 4.39
N GLN A 69 -6.47 -3.23 3.10
CA GLN A 69 -7.55 -4.02 2.52
C GLN A 69 -7.66 -5.44 3.09
N LEU A 70 -6.53 -6.04 3.51
CA LEU A 70 -6.52 -7.31 4.26
C LEU A 70 -6.98 -7.15 5.72
N GLY A 71 -7.26 -5.93 6.18
CA GLY A 71 -7.72 -5.64 7.53
C GLY A 71 -6.62 -5.66 8.59
N PHE A 72 -5.40 -5.24 8.23
CA PHE A 72 -4.34 -4.93 9.19
C PHE A 72 -4.40 -3.46 9.63
N THR A 73 -4.02 -3.20 10.87
CA THR A 73 -3.86 -1.84 11.38
C THR A 73 -2.57 -1.26 10.84
N CYS A 74 -2.68 -0.24 9.99
CA CYS A 74 -1.54 0.46 9.42
C CYS A 74 -1.44 1.88 9.99
N ARG A 75 -0.22 2.37 10.18
CA ARG A 75 0.08 3.75 10.59
C ARG A 75 1.01 4.35 9.55
N ASP A 76 0.55 5.40 8.90
CA ASP A 76 1.39 6.20 8.01
C ASP A 76 1.83 7.47 8.74
N LEU A 77 3.12 7.53 9.10
CA LEU A 77 3.69 8.73 9.73
C LEU A 77 3.94 9.86 8.72
N SER A 78 3.78 9.60 7.41
CA SER A 78 3.91 10.58 6.33
C SER A 78 2.58 11.24 5.96
N GLN A 79 1.47 10.90 6.63
CA GLN A 79 0.12 11.39 6.33
C GLN A 79 -0.12 12.84 6.79
N ALA A 80 0.87 13.70 6.55
CA ALA A 80 0.69 15.16 6.47
C ALA A 80 0.30 15.62 5.05
N ALA A 81 0.26 14.73 4.06
CA ALA A 81 -0.29 15.04 2.75
C ALA A 81 -1.40 14.04 2.41
N ALA A 82 -2.65 14.47 2.59
CA ALA A 82 -3.76 13.83 1.90
C ALA A 82 -3.41 13.74 0.40
N PRO A 83 -3.68 12.61 -0.28
CA PRO A 83 -3.53 12.60 -1.73
C PRO A 83 -4.52 13.62 -2.27
N THR A 84 -4.02 14.78 -2.71
CA THR A 84 -4.74 15.63 -3.64
C THR A 84 -5.21 14.68 -4.72
N ARG A 85 -6.52 14.51 -4.89
CA ARG A 85 -7.08 13.68 -5.96
C ARG A 85 -6.53 14.23 -7.28
N THR A 86 -5.41 13.70 -7.73
CA THR A 86 -4.92 13.94 -9.07
C THR A 86 -5.97 13.32 -9.96
N LEU A 87 -6.59 14.18 -10.76
CA LEU A 87 -7.56 13.79 -11.75
C LEU A 87 -6.93 12.68 -12.60
N SER A 88 -7.71 11.64 -12.91
CA SER A 88 -7.25 10.68 -13.91
C SER A 88 -7.03 11.42 -15.24
N ALA A 89 -6.18 10.88 -16.13
CA ALA A 89 -5.94 11.49 -17.43
C ALA A 89 -7.24 11.80 -18.20
N PHE A 90 -8.29 11.00 -18.00
CA PHE A 90 -9.62 11.25 -18.52
C PHE A 90 -10.32 12.46 -17.89
N GLN A 91 -10.24 12.60 -16.56
CA GLN A 91 -10.81 13.73 -15.83
C GLN A 91 -10.08 15.05 -16.14
N GLU A 92 -8.75 15.02 -16.32
CA GLU A 92 -7.99 16.20 -16.78
C GLU A 92 -8.41 16.62 -18.19
N ALA A 93 -8.49 15.68 -19.13
CA ALA A 93 -8.93 15.96 -20.50
C ALA A 93 -10.36 16.51 -20.53
N SER A 94 -11.27 15.93 -19.74
CA SER A 94 -12.66 16.38 -19.62
C SER A 94 -12.74 17.81 -19.04
N ALA A 95 -11.90 18.13 -18.05
CA ALA A 95 -11.81 19.48 -17.51
C ALA A 95 -11.27 20.51 -18.53
N MET A 96 -10.28 20.12 -19.35
CA MET A 96 -9.73 20.98 -20.42
C MET A 96 -10.73 21.28 -21.53
N LEU A 97 -11.63 20.33 -21.83
CA LEU A 97 -12.64 20.47 -22.88
C LEU A 97 -13.86 21.28 -22.44
N GLY A 98 -14.03 21.53 -21.14
CA GLY A 98 -15.17 22.23 -20.56
C GLY A 98 -16.45 21.37 -20.53
N ALA A 99 -17.35 21.65 -19.60
CA ALA A 99 -18.68 21.03 -19.58
C ALA A 99 -19.54 21.62 -20.71
N PRO A 100 -20.41 20.82 -21.36
CA PRO A 100 -21.35 21.36 -22.34
C PRO A 100 -22.26 22.37 -21.63
N ALA A 101 -22.45 23.55 -22.25
CA ALA A 101 -23.44 24.51 -21.78
C ALA A 101 -24.81 23.82 -21.80
N ALA A 102 -25.41 23.67 -20.62
CA ALA A 102 -26.79 23.22 -20.52
C ALA A 102 -27.67 24.24 -21.25
N VAL A 103 -28.41 23.78 -22.25
CA VAL A 103 -29.45 24.54 -22.96
C VAL A 103 -30.75 24.43 -22.19
#